data_AF-A0A353QTQ4-F1
#
_entry.id   AF-A0A353QTQ4-F1
#
_cell.length_a   1.000
_cell.length_b   1.000
_cell.length_c   1.000
_cell.angle_alpha   90.00
_cell.angle_beta   90.00
_cell.angle_gamma   90.00
#
_symmetry.space_group_name_H-M   'P 1'
#
loop_
_entity.id
_entity.type
_entity.pdbx_description
1 polymer ?
#
loop_
_entity_poly.entity_id
_entity_poly.type
_entity_poly.pdbx_seq_one_letter_code
_entity_poly.pdbx_strand_id
1 'polypeptide(L)' 'MKFNYYIDTDSLYIDLTEKNSVESVEISAGVVVDYDENGNIVGIDIDNASKKINLSKLETHSLPLENISMIA' A
#
# COMPACT_ATOMS: atom_id res chain seq x y z
N MET A 1 0.28 -5.89 -7.34
CA MET A 1 0.42 -4.80 -6.37
C MET A 1 1.02 -3.57 -7.04
N LYS A 2 0.64 -2.37 -6.61
CA LYS A 2 1.18 -1.07 -7.04
C LYS A 2 1.46 -0.21 -5.80
N PHE A 3 2.57 0.52 -5.82
CA PHE A 3 2.96 1.42 -4.75
C PHE A 3 2.82 2.85 -5.26
N ASN A 4 1.94 3.64 -4.64
CA ASN A 4 1.66 5.01 -5.02
C ASN A 4 2.04 5.93 -3.86
N TYR A 5 3.14 6.67 -4.01
CA TYR A 5 3.55 7.66 -3.03
C TYR A 5 3.08 9.05 -3.46
N TYR A 6 2.36 9.72 -2.57
CA TYR A 6 1.80 11.06 -2.78
C TYR A 6 2.61 12.06 -1.95
N ILE A 7 3.45 12.84 -2.63
CA ILE A 7 4.34 13.80 -1.96
C ILE A 7 3.58 14.91 -1.23
N ASP A 8 2.43 15.34 -1.76
CA ASP A 8 1.66 16.45 -1.21
C ASP A 8 1.05 16.12 0.16
N THR A 9 0.73 14.85 0.42
CA THR A 9 0.16 14.39 1.68
C THR A 9 1.15 13.61 2.54
N ASP A 10 2.34 13.30 2.02
CA ASP A 10 3.28 12.36 2.62
C ASP A 10 2.58 11.02 2.95
N SER A 11 1.84 10.47 1.96
CA SER A 11 1.12 9.21 2.11
C SER A 11 1.61 8.16 1.11
N LEU A 12 1.68 6.90 1.55
CA LEU A 12 1.92 5.76 0.68
C LEU A 12 0.66 4.89 0.65
N TYR A 13 0.06 4.76 -0.54
CA TYR A 13 -0.97 3.77 -0.79
C TYR A 13 -0.39 2.55 -1.52
N ILE A 14 -0.60 1.37 -0.94
CA ILE A 14 -0.22 0.09 -1.53
C ILE A 14 -1.50 -0.61 -2.00
N ASP A 15 -1.74 -0.56 -3.31
CA ASP A 15 -2.79 -1.33 -3.97
C ASP A 15 -2.33 -2.78 -4.10
N LEU A 16 -2.91 -3.71 -3.34
CA LEU A 16 -2.49 -5.11 -3.33
C LEU A 16 -3.17 -5.91 -4.44
N THR A 17 -4.46 -5.64 -4.69
CA THR A 17 -5.31 -6.36 -5.66
C THR A 17 -6.25 -5.40 -6.38
N GLU A 18 -6.63 -5.71 -7.63
CA GLU A 18 -7.57 -4.89 -8.41
C GLU A 18 -9.04 -4.97 -7.96
N LYS A 19 -9.30 -5.56 -6.79
CA LYS A 19 -10.64 -5.67 -6.22
C LYS A 19 -11.07 -4.38 -5.54
N ASN A 20 -12.38 -4.14 -5.50
CA ASN A 20 -12.95 -3.00 -4.79
C ASN A 20 -12.86 -3.20 -3.27
N SER A 21 -12.51 -2.14 -2.56
CA SER A 21 -12.68 -2.03 -1.11
C SER A 21 -14.14 -1.75 -0.76
N VAL A 22 -14.62 -2.36 0.32
CA VAL A 22 -15.94 -2.09 0.91
C VAL A 22 -15.86 -1.64 2.38
N GLU A 23 -14.70 -1.84 3.01
CA GLU A 23 -14.45 -1.48 4.40
C GLU A 23 -12.99 -1.04 4.58
N SER A 24 -12.77 -0.03 5.40
CA SER A 24 -11.44 0.49 5.74
C SER A 24 -11.31 0.58 7.26
N VAL A 25 -10.24 0.03 7.81
CA VAL A 25 -10.01 -0.01 9.26
C VAL A 25 -8.65 0.59 9.59
N GLU A 26 -8.63 1.62 10.44
CA GLU A 26 -7.40 2.15 11.00
C GLU A 26 -6.88 1.21 12.10
N ILE A 27 -5.74 0.58 11.86
CA ILE A 27 -5.13 -0.41 12.78
C ILE A 27 -4.06 0.20 13.69
N SER A 28 -3.55 1.37 13.31
CA SER A 28 -2.66 2.22 14.09
C SER A 28 -2.70 3.64 13.53
N ALA A 29 -2.27 4.64 14.29
CA ALA A 29 -2.40 6.05 13.91
C ALA A 29 -1.86 6.34 12.50
N GLY A 30 -2.76 6.65 11.56
CA GLY A 30 -2.48 6.88 10.14
C GLY A 30 -1.96 5.65 9.41
N VAL A 31 -2.46 4.46 9.74
CA VAL A 31 -2.28 3.22 8.99
C VAL A 31 -3.64 2.54 8.85
N VAL A 32 -4.15 2.51 7.63
CA VAL A 32 -5.48 2.01 7.29
C VAL A 32 -5.34 0.77 6.41
N VAL A 33 -6.13 -0.25 6.70
CA VAL A 33 -6.21 -1.49 5.92
C VAL A 33 -7.58 -1.55 5.25
N ASP A 34 -7.58 -1.77 3.94
CA ASP A 34 -8.80 -1.88 3.13
C ASP A 34 -9.16 -3.34 2.87
N TYR A 35 -10.44 -3.67 3.00
CA TYR A 35 -10.98 -5.03 2.86
C TYR A 35 -12.01 -5.13 1.73
N ASP A 36 -11.98 -6.25 1.00
CA ASP A 36 -13.06 -6.63 0.08
C ASP A 36 -14.27 -7.22 0.82
N GLU A 37 -15.36 -7.47 0.08
CA GLU A 37 -16.61 -8.06 0.60
C GLU A 37 -16.44 -9.43 1.29
N ASN A 38 -15.31 -10.11 1.07
CA ASN A 38 -15.00 -11.40 1.66
C ASN A 38 -14.01 -11.27 2.84
N GLY A 39 -13.66 -10.05 3.25
CA GLY A 39 -12.71 -9.78 4.32
C GLY A 39 -11.24 -9.99 3.93
N ASN A 40 -10.91 -10.05 2.64
CA ASN A 40 -9.51 -10.09 2.19
C ASN A 40 -8.95 -8.67 2.11
N ILE A 41 -7.68 -8.50 2.48
CA ILE A 41 -7.01 -7.21 2.34
C ILE A 41 -6.76 -6.90 0.85
N VAL A 42 -7.19 -5.72 0.43
CA VAL A 42 -7.02 -5.22 -0.95
C VAL A 42 -6.11 -4.00 -1.05
N GLY A 43 -5.94 -3.25 0.04
CA GLY A 43 -5.16 -2.02 0.08
C GLY A 43 -4.61 -1.71 1.47
N ILE A 44 -3.55 -0.92 1.51
CA ILE A 44 -2.99 -0.36 2.73
C ILE A 44 -2.66 1.11 2.48
N ASP A 45 -3.18 2.01 3.31
CA ASP A 45 -2.82 3.43 3.33
C ASP A 45 -1.95 3.75 4.56
N ILE A 46 -0.91 4.54 4.37
CA ILE A 46 0.05 4.94 5.39
C ILE A 46 0.27 6.45 5.28
N ASP A 47 -0.28 7.20 6.23
CA ASP A 47 -0.03 8.64 6.36
C ASP A 47 1.32 8.93 7.01
N ASN A 48 1.88 10.11 6.75
CA ASN A 48 3.23 10.47 7.20
C ASN A 48 4.24 9.34 6.88
N ALA A 49 4.14 8.76 5.69
CA ALA A 49 4.88 7.58 5.26
C ALA A 49 6.39 7.79 5.42
N SER A 50 6.91 8.98 5.08
CA SER A 50 8.33 9.31 5.24
C SER A 50 8.85 9.18 6.68
N LYS A 51 7.96 9.24 7.68
CA LYS A 51 8.29 9.09 9.11
C LYS A 51 8.13 7.67 9.64
N LYS A 52 7.40 6.81 8.92
CA LYS A 52 7.03 5.46 9.37
C LYS A 52 7.79 4.36 8.64
N ILE A 53 8.21 4.60 7.40
CA ILE A 53 8.82 3.59 6.53
C ILE A 53 10.03 4.16 5.77
N ASN A 54 10.93 3.26 5.36
CA ASN A 54 12.08 3.65 4.55
C ASN A 54 11.71 3.70 3.05
N LEU A 55 11.32 4.89 2.58
CA LEU A 55 10.94 5.13 1.18
C LEU A 55 12.13 5.16 0.20
N SER A 56 13.38 5.14 0.68
CA SER A 56 14.57 5.22 -0.19
C SER A 56 14.91 3.93 -0.93
N LYS A 57 14.25 2.81 -0.58
CA LYS A 57 14.53 1.50 -1.16
C LYS A 57 13.28 0.61 -1.19
N LEU A 58 13.21 -0.22 -2.21
CA LEU A 58 12.27 -1.34 -2.30
C LEU A 58 13.10 -2.63 -2.42
N GLU A 59 12.98 -3.50 -1.41
CA GLU A 59 13.70 -4.77 -1.35
C GLU A 59 12.69 -5.92 -1.27
N THR A 60 12.90 -6.98 -2.07
CA THR A 60 12.05 -8.17 -2.07
C THR A 60 12.90 -9.43 -1.91
N HIS A 61 12.41 -10.41 -1.16
CA HIS A 61 13.08 -11.70 -1.02
C HIS A 61 12.11 -12.83 -1.37
N SER A 62 12.50 -13.69 -2.32
CA SER A 62 11.70 -14.85 -2.77
C SER A 62 10.28 -14.51 -3.23
N LEU A 63 10.05 -13.28 -3.70
CA LEU A 63 8.74 -12.87 -4.21
C LEU A 63 8.55 -13.45 -5.62
N PRO A 64 7.43 -14.15 -5.91
CA PRO A 64 7.21 -14.81 -7.21
C PRO A 64 6.74 -13.79 -8.26
N LEU A 65 7.60 -12.81 -8.57
CA LEU A 65 7.31 -11.79 -9.55
C LEU A 65 7.44 -12.34 -10.97
N GLU A 66 6.39 -12.20 -11.76
CA GLU A 66 6.47 -12.43 -13.21
C GLU A 66 6.95 -11.17 -13.96
N ASN A 67 6.59 -9.99 -13.46
CA ASN A 67 6.90 -8.70 -14.10
C ASN A 67 7.13 -7.59 -13.05
N ILE A 68 7.94 -6.60 -13.43
CA ILE A 68 8.16 -5.36 -12.68
C ILE A 68 7.95 -4.19 -13.64
N SER A 69 7.18 -3.19 -13.22
CA SER A 69 6.94 -1.95 -13.97
C SER A 69 7.24 -0.76 -13.08
N MET A 70 7.98 0.21 -13.62
CA MET A 70 8.29 1.49 -12.97
C MET A 70 7.66 2.60 -13.80
N ILE A 71 6.81 3.41 -13.17
CA ILE A 71 6.11 4.52 -13.80
C ILE A 71 6.64 5.81 -13.16
N ALA A 72 6.92 6.82 -13.99
CA ALA A 72 7.44 8.12 -13.56
C ALA A 72 6.31 9.10 -13.23
#